data_AF-A0A951BZ82-F1
#
_entry.id   AF-A0A951BZ82-F1
#
_cell.length_a   1.000
_cell.length_b   1.000
_cell.length_c   1.000
_cell.angle_alpha   90.00
_cell.angle_beta   90.00
_cell.angle_gamma   90.00
#
_symmetry.space_group_name_H-M   'P 1'
#
loop_
_entity.id
_entity.type
_entity.pdbx_description
1 polymer ?
#
loop_
_entity_poly.entity_id
_entity_poly.type
_entity_poly.pdbx_seq_one_letter_code
_entity_poly.pdbx_strand_id
1 'polypeptide(L)'
;MEGYQRADSASAKALIEALSPVLLRFFRADAGSREHAEDLLQETWLRIHRVRQTYRPGQPVLPWAYAIARRVRVDGYRRKRRIARHEQPVEVVPDRP
;
A
#
# COMPACT_ATOMS: atom_id res chain seq x y z
N MET A 1 13.49 -13.33 -1.38
CA MET A 1 12.42 -13.40 -2.40
C MET A 1 12.20 -14.79 -2.96
N GLU A 2 13.24 -15.54 -3.31
CA GLU A 2 13.07 -16.87 -3.93
C GLU A 2 12.32 -17.86 -3.02
N GLY A 3 12.59 -17.87 -1.72
CA GLY A 3 11.79 -18.66 -0.77
C GLY A 3 10.34 -18.16 -0.66
N TYR A 4 10.14 -16.84 -0.66
CA TYR A 4 8.80 -16.22 -0.64
C TYR A 4 7.96 -16.59 -1.88
N GLN A 5 8.58 -16.69 -3.06
CA GLN A 5 7.89 -17.17 -4.26
C GLN A 5 7.38 -18.60 -4.12
N ARG A 6 8.16 -19.46 -3.48
CA ARG A 6 7.84 -20.87 -3.21
C ARG A 6 6.92 -21.08 -1.99
N ALA A 7 6.32 -20.00 -1.47
CA ALA A 7 5.43 -20.01 -0.32
C ALA A 7 6.07 -20.48 1.00
N ASP A 8 7.38 -20.27 1.16
CA ASP A 8 8.04 -20.46 2.46
C ASP A 8 7.68 -19.32 3.44
N SER A 9 7.00 -19.69 4.52
CA SER A 9 6.52 -18.79 5.58
C SER A 9 7.65 -18.06 6.31
N ALA A 10 8.82 -18.69 6.49
CA ALA A 10 9.96 -18.05 7.14
C ALA A 10 10.55 -16.94 6.26
N SER A 11 10.69 -17.22 4.95
CA SER A 11 11.09 -16.23 3.95
C SER A 11 10.08 -15.09 3.80
N ALA A 12 8.80 -15.32 4.04
CA ALA A 12 7.77 -14.29 4.03
C ALA A 12 7.98 -13.26 5.15
N LYS A 13 8.17 -13.74 6.39
CA LYS A 13 8.37 -12.87 7.55
C LYS A 13 9.60 -11.97 7.39
N ALA A 14 10.75 -12.56 7.05
CA ALA A 14 11.99 -11.82 6.88
C ALA A 14 11.89 -10.74 5.78
N LEU A 15 11.19 -11.05 4.68
CA LEU A 15 10.94 -10.09 3.61
C LEU A 15 10.04 -8.93 4.07
N ILE A 16 8.98 -9.24 4.81
CA ILE A 16 8.05 -8.25 5.34
C ILE A 16 8.76 -7.30 6.30
N GLU A 17 9.55 -7.84 7.22
CA GLU A 17 10.33 -7.06 8.19
C GLU A 17 11.35 -6.16 7.49
N ALA A 18 12.02 -6.64 6.44
CA ALA A 18 13.01 -5.86 5.70
C ALA A 18 12.41 -4.72 4.85
N LEU A 19 11.27 -4.97 4.18
CA LEU A 19 10.71 -4.01 3.22
C LEU A 19 9.67 -3.06 3.83
N SER A 20 8.97 -3.46 4.90
CA SER A 20 7.89 -2.64 5.46
C SER A 20 8.35 -1.26 5.94
N PRO A 21 9.49 -1.09 6.64
CA PRO A 21 9.92 0.23 7.10
C PRO A 21 10.19 1.22 5.96
N VAL A 22 10.83 0.75 4.88
CA VAL A 22 11.17 1.62 3.73
C VAL A 22 9.95 1.97 2.89
N LEU A 23 9.03 1.01 2.69
CA LEU A 23 7.76 1.26 2.00
C LEU A 23 6.84 2.17 2.81
N LEU A 24 6.80 2.01 4.14
CA LEU A 24 6.02 2.89 5.01
C LEU A 24 6.55 4.33 4.96
N ARG A 25 7.88 4.52 4.97
CA ARG A 25 8.50 5.85 4.81
C ARG A 25 8.11 6.49 3.47
N PHE A 26 8.07 5.69 2.41
CA PHE A 26 7.65 6.15 1.09
C PHE A 26 6.19 6.61 1.06
N PHE A 27 5.27 5.92 1.71
CA PHE A 27 3.87 6.35 1.78
C PHE A 27 3.65 7.55 2.69
N ARG A 28 4.39 7.64 3.80
CA ARG A 28 4.29 8.77 4.74
C ARG A 28 4.56 10.14 4.11
N ALA A 29 5.33 10.19 3.02
CA ALA A 29 5.58 11.44 2.29
C ALA A 29 4.29 12.10 1.76
N ASP A 30 3.27 11.30 1.41
CA ASP A 30 2.06 11.80 0.73
C ASP A 30 0.73 11.43 1.43
N ALA A 31 0.76 10.55 2.45
CA ALA A 31 -0.45 9.91 2.97
C ALA A 31 -1.37 10.84 3.79
N GLY A 32 -0.89 11.99 4.26
CA GLY A 32 -1.64 12.95 5.09
C GLY A 32 -1.91 12.47 6.52
N SER A 33 -1.98 11.16 6.76
CA SER A 33 -2.05 10.53 8.08
C SER A 33 -1.21 9.25 8.15
N ARG A 34 -0.84 8.86 9.36
CA ARG A 34 -0.11 7.60 9.61
C ARG A 34 -0.93 6.37 9.23
N GLU A 35 -2.19 6.34 9.65
CA GLU A 35 -3.13 5.26 9.36
C GLU A 35 -3.26 5.02 7.86
N HIS A 36 -3.41 6.09 7.07
CA HIS A 36 -3.50 5.95 5.62
C HIS A 36 -2.21 5.40 4.99
N ALA A 37 -1.03 5.71 5.55
CA ALA A 37 0.22 5.12 5.08
C ALA A 37 0.29 3.62 5.39
N GLU A 38 -0.24 3.19 6.55
CA GLU A 38 -0.33 1.79 6.95
C GLU A 38 -1.33 1.01 6.06
N ASP A 39 -2.45 1.62 5.67
CA ASP A 39 -3.40 1.03 4.71
C ASP A 39 -2.76 0.81 3.32
N LEU A 40 -2.04 1.82 2.80
CA LEU A 40 -1.36 1.70 1.53
C LEU A 40 -0.24 0.64 1.57
N LEU A 41 0.44 0.51 2.72
CA LEU A 41 1.42 -0.54 2.95
C LEU A 41 0.76 -1.94 2.89
N GLN A 42 -0.38 -2.12 3.57
CA GLN A 42 -1.13 -3.38 3.54
C GLN A 42 -1.58 -3.75 2.13
N GLU A 43 -2.19 -2.81 1.40
CA GLU A 43 -2.60 -3.02 0.00
C GLU A 43 -1.40 -3.38 -0.89
N THR A 44 -0.24 -2.77 -0.64
CA THR A 44 1.01 -3.10 -1.35
C THR A 44 1.44 -4.54 -1.12
N TRP A 45 1.38 -5.02 0.12
CA TRP A 45 1.70 -6.41 0.45
C TRP A 45 0.72 -7.39 -0.20
N LEU A 46 -0.57 -7.08 -0.22
CA LEU A 46 -1.57 -7.89 -0.93
C LEU A 46 -1.25 -8.00 -2.42
N ARG A 47 -0.88 -6.88 -3.06
CA ARG A 47 -0.47 -6.89 -4.48
C ARG A 47 0.83 -7.66 -4.70
N ILE A 48 1.86 -7.42 -3.89
CA ILE A 48 3.12 -8.17 -3.92
C ILE A 48 2.85 -9.67 -3.83
N HIS A 49 2.01 -10.09 -2.90
CA HIS A 49 1.66 -11.50 -2.74
C HIS A 49 1.00 -12.08 -3.98
N ARG A 50 0.04 -11.35 -4.58
CA ARG A 50 -0.67 -11.76 -5.81
C ARG A 50 0.23 -11.85 -7.03
N VAL A 51 1.27 -11.01 -7.12
CA VAL A 51 2.17 -10.96 -8.29
C VAL A 51 3.56 -11.54 -8.00
N ARG A 52 3.78 -12.20 -6.86
CA ARG A 52 5.10 -12.68 -6.43
C ARG A 52 5.80 -13.57 -7.48
N GLN A 53 5.04 -14.35 -8.22
CA GLN A 53 5.50 -15.20 -9.33
C GLN A 53 6.10 -14.43 -10.51
N THR A 54 5.83 -13.13 -10.63
CA THR A 54 6.38 -12.27 -11.68
C THR A 54 7.78 -11.74 -11.37
N TYR A 55 8.22 -11.85 -10.10
CA TYR A 55 9.58 -11.48 -9.72
C TYR A 55 10.58 -12.40 -10.43
N ARG A 56 11.64 -11.81 -10.98
CA ARG A 56 12.71 -12.55 -11.65
C ARG A 56 13.83 -12.81 -10.64
N PRO A 57 14.16 -14.08 -10.33
CA PRO A 57 15.32 -14.43 -9.51
C PRO A 57 16.60 -13.72 -9.99
N GLY A 58 17.47 -13.34 -9.06
CA GLY A 58 18.68 -12.56 -9.34
C GLY A 58 18.48 -11.05 -9.57
N GLN A 59 17.25 -10.55 -9.69
CA GLN A 59 16.99 -9.10 -9.79
C GLN A 59 16.85 -8.44 -8.40
N PRO A 60 17.17 -7.14 -8.25
CA PRO A 60 16.92 -6.44 -6.99
C PRO A 60 15.43 -6.39 -6.62
N VAL A 61 15.11 -6.76 -5.39
CA VAL A 61 13.72 -6.82 -4.88
C VAL A 61 13.12 -5.43 -4.70
N LEU A 62 13.92 -4.51 -4.19
CA LEU A 62 13.45 -3.21 -3.73
C LEU A 62 12.84 -2.36 -4.87
N PRO A 63 13.47 -2.23 -6.07
CA PRO A 63 12.85 -1.56 -7.22
C PRO A 63 11.54 -2.19 -7.67
N TRP A 64 11.45 -3.53 -7.68
CA TRP A 64 10.23 -4.25 -8.03
C TRP A 64 9.09 -3.96 -7.04
N ALA A 65 9.39 -3.97 -5.73
CA ALA A 65 8.42 -3.62 -4.70
C ALA A 65 7.98 -2.14 -4.79
N TYR A 66 8.90 -1.22 -5.05
CA TYR A 66 8.58 0.21 -5.25
C TYR A 66 7.70 0.45 -6.48
N ALA A 67 7.89 -0.29 -7.56
CA ALA A 67 7.03 -0.19 -8.74
C ALA A 67 5.56 -0.51 -8.40
N ILE A 68 5.35 -1.51 -7.53
CA ILE A 68 4.01 -1.88 -7.02
C ILE A 68 3.49 -0.80 -6.08
N ALA A 69 4.30 -0.36 -5.11
CA ALA A 69 3.93 0.68 -4.15
C ALA A 69 3.53 2.00 -4.83
N ARG A 70 4.25 2.40 -5.89
CA ARG A 70 3.92 3.59 -6.68
C ARG A 70 2.54 3.48 -7.32
N ARG A 71 2.17 2.31 -7.85
CA ARG A 71 0.83 2.08 -8.42
C ARG A 71 -0.25 2.18 -7.33
N VAL A 72 -0.03 1.55 -6.18
CA VAL A 72 -0.94 1.63 -5.02
C VAL A 72 -1.15 3.09 -4.58
N ARG A 73 -0.07 3.87 -4.48
CA ARG A 73 -0.14 5.29 -4.13
C ARG A 73 -1.01 6.09 -5.11
N VAL A 74 -0.80 5.89 -6.41
CA VAL A 74 -1.56 6.59 -7.46
C VAL A 74 -3.04 6.21 -7.40
N ASP A 75 -3.35 4.92 -7.23
CA ASP A 75 -4.72 4.43 -7.11
C ASP A 75 -5.42 4.99 -5.85
N GLY A 76 -4.71 5.03 -4.72
CA GLY A 76 -5.17 5.61 -3.47
C GLY A 76 -5.48 7.11 -3.59
N TYR A 77 -4.57 7.88 -4.20
CA TYR A 77 -4.79 9.30 -4.49
C TYR A 77 -6.02 9.54 -5.38
N ARG A 78 -6.18 8.73 -6.44
CA ARG A 78 -7.36 8.79 -7.32
C ARG A 78 -8.66 8.50 -6.56
N ARG A 79 -8.65 7.53 -5.64
CA ARG A 79 -9.80 7.18 -4.80
C ARG A 79 -10.15 8.32 -3.84
N LYS A 80 -9.18 8.86 -3.11
CA LYS A 80 -9.39 10.00 -2.20
C LYS A 80 -10.01 11.21 -2.92
N ARG A 81 -9.46 11.58 -4.08
CA ARG A 81 -10.01 12.68 -4.90
C ARG A 81 -11.44 12.43 -5.38
N ARG A 82 -11.80 11.18 -5.67
CA ARG A 82 -13.17 10.84 -6.06
C ARG A 82 -14.12 10.97 -4.87
N ILE A 83 -13.76 10.44 -3.70
CA ILE A 83 -14.58 10.55 -2.49
C ILE A 83 -14.80 12.03 -2.10
N ALA A 84 -13.72 12.81 -2.04
CA ALA A 84 -13.80 14.24 -1.70
C ALA A 84 -14.62 15.08 -2.71
N ARG A 85 -14.80 14.60 -3.95
CA ARG A 85 -15.67 15.24 -4.96
C ARG A 85 -17.14 14.90 -4.79
N HIS A 86 -17.47 13.81 -4.09
CA HIS A 86 -18.83 13.32 -3.91
C HIS A 86 -19.38 13.53 -2.49
N GLU A 87 -18.54 13.87 -1.51
CA GLU A 87 -18.99 14.36 -0.22
C GLU A 87 -19.58 15.77 -0.39
N GLN A 88 -20.90 15.85 -0.51
CA GLN A 88 -21.62 17.09 -0.25
C GLN A 88 -21.86 17.19 1.26
N PRO A 89 -21.57 18.34 1.91
CA PRO A 89 -21.90 18.53 3.30
C PRO A 89 -23.42 18.36 3.45
N VAL A 90 -23.86 17.41 4.27
CA VAL A 90 -25.26 17.34 4.66
C VAL A 90 -25.50 18.55 5.57
N GLU A 91 -26.39 19.43 5.12
CA GLU A 91 -26.85 20.57 5.90
C GLU A 91 -27.36 20.07 7.26
N VAL A 92 -26.78 20.58 8.35
CA VAL A 92 -27.16 20.21 9.71
C VAL A 92 -28.65 20.54 9.87
N VAL A 93 -29.49 19.52 10.01
CA VAL A 93 -30.91 19.70 10.32
C VAL A 93 -30.98 20.44 11.65
N PRO A 94 -31.55 21.65 11.71
CA PRO A 94 -31.64 22.38 12.97
C PRO A 94 -32.53 21.58 13.92
N ASP A 95 -32.08 21.48 15.17
CA ASP A 95 -32.82 20.82 16.23
C ASP A 95 -34.22 21.44 16.29
N ARG A 96 -35.25 20.62 16.09
CA ARG A 96 -36.65 21.10 16.14
C ARG A 96 -37.00 21.37 17.61
N PRO A 97 -37.78 22.43 17.88
CA PRO A 97 -38.06 22.92 19.23
C PRO A 97 -38.83 21.91 20.10
#